data_AF-A0A379AG15-F1
#
_entry.id   AF-A0A379AG15-F1
#
_cell.length_a   1.000
_cell.length_b   1.000
_cell.length_c   1.000
_cell.angle_alpha   90.00
_cell.angle_beta   90.00
_cell.angle_gamma   90.00
#
_symmetry.space_group_name_H-M   'P 1'
#
loop_
_entity.id
_entity.type
_entity.pdbx_description
1 polymer ?
#
loop_
_entity_poly.entity_id
_entity_poly.type
_entity_poly.pdbx_seq_one_letter_code
_entity_poly.pdbx_strand_id
1 'polypeptide(L)'
;MVEKEWGWIEEINLTYVVVRIWDLRRLVLPITYFTENPFQNWTRNNAQILGSVFLYVDYSMPLEPLRKHFEKVLSETKLWDQETSVLQVTDTTEKTMTIRMLMTAQNSPIAFDLRCYVREKMIEFIQQNYPESLPQVRASLTDTGREKVGIGTAE
;
A
#
# COMPACT_ATOMS: atom_id res chain seq x y z
N MET A 1 -6.69 -15.32 9.91
CA MET A 1 -6.33 -14.46 11.06
C MET A 1 -6.95 -15.05 12.31
N VAL A 2 -6.13 -15.31 13.32
CA VAL A 2 -6.48 -15.92 14.61
C VAL A 2 -5.75 -15.12 15.69
N GLU A 3 -6.41 -14.75 16.80
CA GLU A 3 -5.83 -13.86 17.84
C GLU A 3 -5.23 -12.54 17.31
N LYS A 4 -5.78 -11.99 16.22
CA LYS A 4 -5.23 -10.82 15.50
C LYS A 4 -3.88 -11.06 14.81
N GLU A 5 -3.36 -12.28 14.86
CA GLU A 5 -2.16 -12.69 14.15
C GLU A 5 -2.51 -13.31 12.79
N TRP A 6 -1.64 -13.03 11.81
CA TRP A 6 -1.73 -13.64 10.49
C TRP A 6 -0.81 -14.85 10.42
N GLY A 7 -1.33 -15.96 9.90
CA GLY A 7 -0.61 -17.22 9.85
C GLY A 7 -1.31 -18.27 9.00
N TRP A 8 -0.62 -19.37 8.79
CA TRP A 8 -1.04 -20.53 8.01
C TRP A 8 -1.29 -21.71 8.94
N ILE A 9 -2.32 -22.51 8.63
CA ILE A 9 -2.51 -23.78 9.32
C ILE A 9 -1.38 -24.73 8.89
N GLU A 10 -0.55 -25.14 9.85
CA GLU A 10 0.54 -26.10 9.66
C GLU A 10 0.04 -27.52 9.92
N GLU A 11 -0.82 -27.70 10.93
CA GLU A 11 -1.35 -29.02 11.33
C GLU A 11 -2.75 -28.90 11.97
N ILE A 12 -3.62 -29.89 11.73
CA ILE A 12 -4.93 -30.03 12.39
C ILE A 12 -4.98 -31.39 13.08
N ASN A 13 -5.03 -31.40 14.41
CA ASN A 13 -5.22 -32.58 15.24
C ASN A 13 -6.60 -32.57 15.91
N LEU A 14 -6.94 -33.70 16.55
CA LEU A 14 -8.21 -33.84 17.27
C LEU A 14 -8.35 -32.82 18.41
N THR A 15 -7.27 -32.52 19.12
CA THR A 15 -7.30 -31.68 20.32
C THR A 15 -6.73 -30.28 20.10
N TYR A 16 -5.93 -30.07 19.06
CA TYR A 16 -5.28 -28.79 18.78
C TYR A 16 -5.05 -28.55 17.28
N VAL A 17 -4.83 -27.29 16.94
CA VAL A 17 -4.43 -26.81 15.63
C VAL A 17 -3.14 -26.01 15.78
N VAL A 18 -2.16 -26.28 14.90
CA VAL A 18 -0.91 -25.52 14.85
C VAL A 18 -1.01 -24.47 13.76
N VAL A 19 -0.87 -23.20 14.15
CA VAL A 19 -0.84 -22.06 13.24
C VAL A 19 0.58 -21.50 13.22
N ARG A 20 1.23 -21.59 12.06
CA ARG A 20 2.50 -20.90 11.83
C ARG A 20 2.22 -19.44 11.55
N ILE A 21 2.69 -18.52 12.38
CA ILE A 21 2.53 -17.09 12.12
C ILE A 21 3.70 -16.54 11.30
N TRP A 22 3.51 -15.35 10.73
CA TRP A 22 4.45 -14.75 9.77
C TRP A 22 5.88 -14.57 10.30
N ASP A 23 6.05 -14.43 11.61
CA ASP A 23 7.36 -14.30 12.26
C ASP A 23 7.98 -15.64 12.67
N LEU A 24 7.51 -16.74 12.06
CA LEU A 24 7.99 -18.12 12.24
C LEU A 24 7.66 -18.78 13.59
N ARG A 25 6.97 -18.07 14.50
CA ARG A 25 6.43 -18.70 15.72
C ARG A 25 5.26 -19.64 15.39
N ARG A 26 5.02 -20.61 16.27
CA ARG A 26 3.85 -21.51 16.21
C ARG A 26 2.90 -21.15 17.33
N LEU A 27 1.65 -20.85 16.98
CA LEU A 27 0.54 -20.81 17.91
C LEU A 27 -0.11 -22.19 17.93
N VAL A 28 -0.12 -22.84 19.08
CA VAL A 28 -0.82 -24.11 19.29
C VAL A 28 -2.11 -23.80 20.02
N LEU A 29 -3.24 -23.95 19.34
CA LEU A 29 -4.55 -23.58 19.85
C LEU A 29 -5.43 -24.82 20.02
N PRO A 30 -6.14 -24.98 21.15
CA PRO A 30 -7.05 -26.10 21.32
C PRO A 30 -8.18 -26.01 20.30
N ILE A 31 -8.72 -27.14 19.85
CA ILE A 31 -9.78 -27.14 18.82
C ILE A 31 -11.03 -26.37 19.27
N THR A 32 -11.31 -26.38 20.58
CA THR A 32 -12.42 -25.62 21.21
C THR A 32 -12.30 -24.11 20.99
N TYR A 33 -11.07 -23.59 20.83
CA TYR A 33 -10.85 -22.18 20.52
C TYR A 33 -11.58 -21.75 19.24
N PHE A 34 -11.55 -22.60 18.20
CA PHE A 34 -12.12 -22.28 16.89
C PHE A 34 -13.64 -22.43 16.83
N THR A 35 -14.23 -23.17 17.77
CA THR A 35 -15.68 -23.25 17.93
C THR A 35 -16.24 -22.07 18.71
N GLU A 36 -15.44 -21.47 19.60
CA GLU A 36 -15.88 -20.41 20.50
C GLU A 36 -15.52 -19.00 20.00
N ASN A 37 -14.51 -18.87 19.15
CA ASN A 37 -14.00 -17.57 18.69
C ASN A 37 -14.16 -17.39 17.17
N PRO A 38 -14.61 -16.21 16.70
CA PRO A 38 -14.65 -15.91 15.29
C PRO A 38 -13.23 -15.85 14.70
N PHE A 39 -13.05 -16.43 13.51
CA PHE A 39 -11.79 -16.37 12.77
C PHE A 39 -12.05 -16.03 11.30
N GLN A 40 -11.04 -15.43 10.66
CA GLN A 40 -11.09 -15.16 9.22
C GLN A 40 -10.29 -16.22 8.47
N ASN A 41 -10.99 -17.02 7.68
CA ASN A 41 -10.40 -17.96 6.74
C ASN A 41 -10.32 -17.31 5.35
N TRP A 42 -9.11 -16.98 4.94
CA TRP A 42 -8.83 -16.30 3.67
C TRP A 42 -8.75 -17.27 2.48
N THR A 43 -8.76 -18.59 2.69
CA THR A 43 -8.58 -19.62 1.65
C THR A 43 -9.82 -20.52 1.43
N ARG A 44 -10.98 -20.20 2.04
CA ARG A 44 -12.13 -21.12 2.07
C ARG A 44 -12.82 -21.38 0.72
N ASN A 45 -12.93 -20.39 -0.18
CA ASN A 45 -13.76 -20.51 -1.40
C ASN A 45 -13.07 -20.08 -2.71
N ASN A 46 -11.98 -19.32 -2.66
CA ASN A 46 -11.08 -19.07 -3.78
C ASN A 46 -9.73 -18.65 -3.18
N ALA A 47 -8.63 -19.26 -3.61
CA ALA A 47 -7.30 -18.88 -3.13
C ALA A 47 -6.91 -17.47 -3.61
N GLN A 48 -7.59 -16.95 -4.63
CA GLN A 48 -7.35 -15.63 -5.18
C GLN A 48 -7.66 -14.54 -4.15
N ILE A 49 -6.63 -13.75 -3.83
CA ILE A 49 -6.70 -12.65 -2.87
C ILE A 49 -6.57 -11.33 -3.60
N LEU A 50 -7.48 -10.39 -3.31
CA LEU A 50 -7.33 -9.00 -3.74
C LEU A 50 -6.37 -8.26 -2.79
N GLY A 51 -5.19 -7.92 -3.28
CA GLY A 51 -4.22 -7.09 -2.58
C GLY A 51 -4.47 -5.60 -2.82
N SER A 52 -4.16 -4.77 -1.82
CA SER A 52 -4.22 -3.30 -1.90
C SER A 52 -2.88 -2.64 -1.53
N VAL A 53 -2.41 -1.71 -2.36
CA VAL A 53 -1.29 -0.79 -2.05
C VAL A 53 -1.83 0.64 -2.05
N PHE A 54 -1.39 1.43 -1.08
CA PHE A 54 -1.72 2.85 -0.95
C PHE A 54 -0.45 3.68 -1.09
N LEU A 55 -0.54 4.77 -1.85
CA LEU A 55 0.47 5.82 -1.94
C LEU A 55 -0.17 7.17 -1.63
N TYR A 56 0.58 8.01 -0.94
CA TYR A 56 0.20 9.40 -0.68
C TYR A 56 1.16 10.29 -1.45
N VAL A 57 0.64 11.10 -2.36
CA VAL A 57 1.44 11.93 -3.28
C VAL A 57 0.87 13.35 -3.34
N ASP A 58 1.69 14.32 -3.73
CA ASP A 58 1.25 15.68 -4.02
C ASP A 58 0.28 15.67 -5.22
N TYR A 59 -0.58 16.69 -5.29
CA TYR A 59 -1.55 16.87 -6.37
C TYR A 59 -0.89 17.10 -7.74
N SER A 60 0.40 17.43 -7.79
CA SER A 60 1.15 17.55 -9.05
C SER A 60 1.38 16.22 -9.77
N MET A 61 1.21 15.06 -9.10
CA MET A 61 1.57 13.77 -9.67
C MET A 61 0.72 13.44 -10.92
N PRO A 62 1.33 13.28 -12.11
CA PRO A 62 0.58 12.92 -13.30
C PRO A 62 0.12 11.46 -13.24
N LEU A 63 -1.19 11.24 -13.31
CA LEU A 63 -1.80 9.93 -13.12
C LEU A 63 -1.65 8.99 -14.32
N GLU A 64 -1.69 9.51 -15.55
CA GLU A 64 -1.60 8.67 -16.76
C GLU A 64 -0.25 7.94 -16.87
N PRO A 65 0.92 8.60 -16.72
CA PRO A 65 2.20 7.91 -16.64
C PRO A 65 2.28 6.89 -15.51
N LEU A 66 1.69 7.21 -14.35
CA LEU A 66 1.67 6.32 -13.19
C LEU A 66 0.86 5.05 -13.45
N ARG A 67 -0.32 5.17 -14.08
CA ARG A 67 -1.15 4.02 -14.48
C ARG A 67 -0.40 3.10 -15.44
N LYS A 68 0.23 3.68 -16.47
CA LYS A 68 1.04 2.92 -17.43
C LYS A 68 2.21 2.21 -16.76
N HIS A 69 2.88 2.87 -15.82
CA HIS A 69 3.97 2.25 -15.08
C HIS A 69 3.47 1.10 -14.18
N PHE A 70 2.33 1.27 -13.50
CA PHE A 70 1.71 0.22 -12.70
C PHE A 70 1.37 -1.02 -13.54
N GLU A 71 0.76 -0.85 -14.72
CA GLU A 71 0.49 -1.95 -15.65
C GLU A 71 1.78 -2.63 -16.12
N LYS A 72 2.82 -1.84 -16.44
CA LYS A 72 4.13 -2.38 -16.81
C LYS A 72 4.73 -3.24 -15.69
N VAL A 73 4.77 -2.73 -14.46
CA VAL A 73 5.29 -3.46 -13.28
C VAL A 73 4.58 -4.79 -13.09
N LEU A 74 3.24 -4.80 -13.23
CA LEU A 74 2.46 -6.03 -13.12
C LEU A 74 2.76 -7.02 -14.26
N SER A 75 2.97 -6.54 -15.48
CA SER A 75 3.30 -7.39 -16.64
C SER A 75 4.70 -8.03 -16.57
N GLU A 76 5.62 -7.45 -15.79
CA GLU A 76 7.01 -7.91 -15.67
C GLU A 76 7.23 -8.91 -14.53
N THR A 77 6.22 -9.14 -13.67
CA THR A 77 6.33 -10.03 -12.50
C THR A 77 5.45 -11.26 -12.63
N LYS A 78 5.95 -12.40 -12.13
CA LYS A 78 5.17 -13.64 -12.00
C LYS A 78 4.28 -13.66 -10.75
N LEU A 79 4.40 -12.65 -9.88
CA LEU A 79 3.61 -12.55 -8.65
C LEU A 79 2.15 -12.18 -8.92
N TRP A 80 1.87 -11.50 -10.04
CA TRP A 80 0.51 -11.16 -10.44
C TRP A 80 -0.14 -12.31 -11.22
N ASP A 81 -1.39 -12.59 -10.92
CA ASP A 81 -2.16 -13.66 -11.57
C ASP A 81 -2.84 -13.22 -12.88
N GLN A 82 -2.64 -11.97 -13.30
CA GLN A 82 -3.14 -11.38 -14.55
C GLN A 82 -4.66 -11.23 -14.65
N GLU A 83 -5.37 -11.35 -13.52
CA GLU A 83 -6.83 -11.36 -13.52
C GLU A 83 -7.42 -9.96 -13.38
N THR A 84 -7.20 -9.29 -12.25
CA THR A 84 -7.73 -7.94 -12.01
C THR A 84 -6.64 -7.03 -11.47
N SER A 85 -6.59 -5.82 -12.01
CA SER A 85 -5.82 -4.72 -11.44
C SER A 85 -6.51 -3.38 -11.70
N VAL A 86 -6.35 -2.43 -10.78
CA VAL A 86 -6.88 -1.07 -10.93
C VAL A 86 -6.08 -0.08 -10.10
N LEU A 87 -5.76 1.09 -10.68
CA LEU A 87 -5.17 2.23 -9.98
C LEU A 87 -6.14 3.42 -10.02
N GLN A 88 -6.55 3.87 -8.83
CA GLN A 88 -7.51 4.96 -8.63
C GLN A 88 -7.04 5.92 -7.56
N VAL A 89 -7.37 7.21 -7.70
CA VAL A 89 -7.35 8.15 -6.57
C VAL A 89 -8.62 7.90 -5.77
N THR A 90 -8.48 7.55 -4.49
CA THR A 90 -9.63 7.15 -3.64
C THR A 90 -9.95 8.13 -2.54
N ASP A 91 -9.00 9.00 -2.20
CA ASP A 91 -9.18 9.99 -1.15
C ASP A 91 -8.22 11.17 -1.36
N THR A 92 -8.46 12.27 -0.66
CA THR A 92 -7.74 13.53 -0.76
C THR A 92 -7.70 14.22 0.60
N THR A 93 -6.53 14.71 0.99
CA THR A 93 -6.34 15.57 2.16
C THR A 93 -5.99 16.98 1.72
N GLU A 94 -5.87 17.92 2.66
CA GLU A 94 -5.35 19.27 2.42
C GLU A 94 -3.97 19.31 1.74
N LYS A 95 -3.18 18.22 1.82
CA LYS A 95 -1.78 18.20 1.37
C LYS A 95 -1.48 17.13 0.32
N THR A 96 -2.28 16.08 0.23
CA THR A 96 -1.96 14.91 -0.60
C THR A 96 -3.20 14.29 -1.22
N MET A 97 -3.05 13.66 -2.37
CA MET A 97 -4.01 12.67 -2.86
C MET A 97 -3.57 11.25 -2.50
N THR A 98 -4.55 10.39 -2.21
CA THR A 98 -4.36 8.98 -1.88
C THR A 98 -4.64 8.13 -3.11
N ILE A 99 -3.62 7.48 -3.62
CA ILE A 99 -3.70 6.54 -4.73
C ILE A 99 -3.81 5.12 -4.16
N ARG A 100 -4.89 4.42 -4.53
CA ARG A 100 -5.11 3.01 -4.25
C ARG A 100 -4.87 2.19 -5.51
N MET A 101 -3.98 1.23 -5.40
CA MET A 101 -3.77 0.16 -6.38
C MET A 101 -4.33 -1.13 -5.82
N LEU A 102 -5.21 -1.77 -6.58
CA LEU A 102 -5.72 -3.10 -6.29
C LEU A 102 -5.18 -4.06 -7.34
N MET A 103 -4.78 -5.25 -6.91
CA MET A 103 -4.41 -6.34 -7.82
C MET A 103 -4.65 -7.69 -7.15
N THR A 104 -5.14 -8.65 -7.93
CA THR A 104 -5.34 -10.03 -7.48
C THR A 104 -4.02 -10.79 -7.44
N ALA A 105 -3.96 -11.86 -6.64
CA ALA A 105 -2.85 -12.80 -6.62
C ALA A 105 -3.36 -14.19 -6.26
N GLN A 106 -2.62 -15.21 -6.69
CA GLN A 106 -3.04 -16.62 -6.58
C GLN A 106 -3.27 -17.10 -5.14
N ASN A 107 -2.58 -16.52 -4.16
CA ASN A 107 -2.72 -16.84 -2.74
C ASN A 107 -2.19 -15.69 -1.86
N SER A 108 -2.45 -15.78 -0.56
CA SER A 108 -2.11 -14.71 0.39
C SER A 108 -0.60 -14.41 0.54
N PRO A 109 0.32 -15.39 0.56
CA PRO A 109 1.76 -15.13 0.51
C PRO A 109 2.18 -14.33 -0.71
N ILE A 110 1.78 -14.79 -1.91
CA ILE A 110 2.09 -14.11 -3.17
C ILE A 110 1.48 -12.70 -3.18
N ALA A 111 0.26 -12.53 -2.65
CA ALA A 111 -0.38 -11.22 -2.52
C ALA A 111 0.43 -10.26 -1.62
N PHE A 112 1.07 -10.77 -0.56
CA PHE A 112 1.93 -9.95 0.28
C PHE A 112 3.17 -9.50 -0.49
N ASP A 113 3.87 -10.44 -1.12
CA ASP A 113 5.08 -10.15 -1.91
C ASP A 113 4.78 -9.21 -3.07
N LEU A 114 3.67 -9.43 -3.78
CA LEU A 114 3.20 -8.57 -4.87
C LEU A 114 2.95 -7.13 -4.38
N ARG A 115 2.32 -6.96 -3.23
CA ARG A 115 2.07 -5.62 -2.65
C ARG A 115 3.37 -4.91 -2.31
N CYS A 116 4.36 -5.62 -1.75
CA CYS A 116 5.67 -5.04 -1.44
C CYS A 116 6.41 -4.65 -2.71
N TYR A 117 6.50 -5.57 -3.66
CA TYR A 117 7.13 -5.37 -4.97
C TYR A 117 6.54 -4.17 -5.72
N VAL A 118 5.21 -4.11 -5.86
CA VAL A 118 4.52 -3.00 -6.50
C VAL A 118 4.82 -1.70 -5.77
N ARG A 119 4.71 -1.65 -4.42
CA ARG A 119 4.98 -0.43 -3.66
C ARG A 119 6.38 0.11 -3.91
N GLU A 120 7.39 -0.75 -3.85
CA GLU A 120 8.78 -0.35 -4.08
C GLU A 120 9.00 0.18 -5.50
N LYS A 121 8.48 -0.51 -6.52
CA LYS A 121 8.61 -0.10 -7.93
C LYS A 121 7.90 1.22 -8.23
N MET A 122 6.71 1.41 -7.67
CA MET A 122 5.97 2.65 -7.85
C MET A 122 6.67 3.83 -7.16
N ILE A 123 7.24 3.63 -5.97
CA ILE A 123 8.05 4.66 -5.29
C ILE A 123 9.30 5.01 -6.11
N GLU A 124 10.02 3.99 -6.59
CA GLU A 124 11.21 4.17 -7.44
C GLU A 124 10.88 5.00 -8.69
N PHE A 125 9.76 4.71 -9.36
CA PHE A 125 9.30 5.46 -10.52
C PHE A 125 9.01 6.92 -10.21
N ILE A 126 8.30 7.20 -9.11
CA ILE A 126 7.98 8.57 -8.70
C ILE A 126 9.28 9.31 -8.36
N GLN A 127 10.20 8.70 -7.61
CA GLN A 127 11.48 9.32 -7.26
C GLN A 127 12.33 9.69 -8.48
N GLN A 128 12.35 8.84 -9.52
CA GLN A 128 13.19 9.06 -10.70
C GLN A 128 12.59 10.06 -11.70
N ASN A 129 11.26 10.13 -11.80
CA ASN A 129 10.58 10.86 -12.88
C ASN A 129 9.81 12.09 -12.38
N TYR A 130 9.32 12.05 -11.14
CA TYR A 130 8.45 13.08 -10.54
C TYR A 130 8.80 13.33 -9.06
N PRO A 131 10.07 13.63 -8.72
CA PRO A 131 10.51 13.76 -7.32
C PRO A 131 9.75 14.87 -6.57
N GLU A 132 9.32 15.92 -7.27
CA GLU A 132 8.49 17.01 -6.72
C GLU A 132 7.06 16.58 -6.33
N SER A 133 6.62 15.43 -6.82
CA SER A 133 5.28 14.90 -6.57
C SER A 133 5.19 14.02 -5.33
N LEU A 134 6.30 13.80 -4.62
CA LEU A 134 6.27 13.22 -3.27
C LEU A 134 5.71 14.24 -2.28
N PRO A 135 5.09 13.81 -1.15
CA PRO A 135 4.60 14.74 -0.14
C PRO A 135 5.73 15.65 0.38
N GLN A 136 5.60 16.95 0.13
CA GLN A 136 6.56 17.97 0.60
C GLN A 136 5.90 18.88 1.64
N VAL A 137 6.69 19.31 2.62
CA VAL A 137 6.31 20.40 3.52
C VAL A 137 6.68 21.72 2.85
N ARG A 138 5.71 22.42 2.25
CA ARG A 138 5.93 23.74 1.65
C ARG A 138 5.90 24.82 2.74
N ALA A 139 7.06 25.39 3.05
CA ALA A 139 7.13 26.63 3.83
C ALA A 139 7.23 27.82 2.87
N SER A 140 6.26 28.74 2.92
CA SER A 140 6.36 30.01 2.22
C SER A 140 7.07 31.01 3.14
N LEU A 141 8.33 31.34 2.83
CA LEU A 141 9.01 32.48 3.43
C LEU A 141 8.48 33.74 2.73
N THR A 142 7.46 34.37 3.30
CA THR A 142 6.99 35.67 2.81
C THR A 142 7.96 36.73 3.32
N ASP A 143 8.91 37.14 2.47
CA ASP A 143 9.81 38.26 2.77
C ASP A 143 9.00 39.56 2.82
N THR A 144 8.52 39.91 4.01
CA THR A 144 7.81 41.15 4.32
C THR A 144 8.78 42.21 4.82
N GLY A 145 9.86 42.45 4.05
CA GLY A 145 10.98 43.28 4.48
C GLY A 145 11.66 44.11 3.40
N ARG A 146 10.90 44.84 2.56
CA ARG A 146 11.47 45.98 1.81
C ARG A 146 10.55 47.20 1.92
N GLU A 147 10.72 47.95 3.01
CA GLU A 147 10.28 49.35 3.07
C GLU A 147 10.94 50.11 1.91
N LYS A 148 10.12 50.65 1.01
CA LYS A 148 10.55 51.64 0.05
C LYS A 148 10.85 52.93 0.82
N VAL A 149 12.14 53.22 1.06
CA VAL A 149 12.58 54.56 1.46
C VAL A 149 12.32 55.49 0.27
N GLY A 150 11.21 56.23 0.33
CA GLY A 150 10.94 57.33 -0.58
C GLY A 150 11.90 58.47 -0.28
N ILE A 151 12.91 58.65 -1.13
CA ILE A 151 13.69 59.88 -1.17
C ILE A 151 12.83 60.90 -1.90
N GLY A 152 12.14 61.75 -1.14
CA GLY A 152 11.45 62.92 -1.67
C GLY A 152 12.47 63.90 -2.26
N THR A 153 12.35 64.16 -3.54
CA THR A 153 12.87 65.38 -4.16
C THR A 153 11.95 66.53 -3.78
N ALA A 154 12.45 67.48 -3.00
CA ALA A 154 11.86 68.81 -2.82
C ALA A 154 12.83 69.85 -3.40
N GLU A 155 12.21 70.86 -3.97
CA GLU A 155 12.66 71.95 -4.86
C GLU A 155 13.86 72.78 -4.38
#